data_AF-A0A2E9RUF0-F1
#
_entry.id   AF-A0A2E9RUF0-F1
#
_cell.length_a   1.000
_cell.length_b   1.000
_cell.length_c   1.000
_cell.angle_alpha   90.00
_cell.angle_beta   90.00
_cell.angle_gamma   90.00
#
_symmetry.space_group_name_H-M   'P 1'
#
loop_
_entity.id
_entity.type
_entity.pdbx_description
1 polymer ?
#
loop_
_entity_poly.entity_id
_entity_poly.type
_entity_poly.pdbx_seq_one_letter_code
_entity_poly.pdbx_strand_id
1 'polypeptide(L)'
;MEVTLKHKHNPKYRGRIAPTPSGYLHVGHVRTFRVAWQRARDAGGRLVFRNDDLDTDRCRPEFARAAIEDLRSLGLDWDEGPDLGGTFGPYNQSERHEHYLAAWQKLRDTGNIYPCNCSRSEIKAFNQKSIDGEEFLFPPQLRPNETELRMPEEPGYVNWRFRTPVSQEISFNDRNLGRQNFKVGEDFSDFLIWRKNGYPSYELATVIDEINMSITEIVRGLDLLKSSARQTLVFSALEVTPPEFYHCEIMMDENGRKLSKSDRTLPRLSLPV
;
A
#
# COMPACT_ATOMS: atom_id res chain seq x y z
N MET A 1 -34.74 -13.05 32.24
CA MET A 1 -34.76 -12.09 31.11
C MET A 1 -33.85 -10.95 31.54
N GLU A 2 -32.77 -10.59 30.85
CA GLU A 2 -32.56 -10.53 29.40
C GLU A 2 -31.13 -10.93 29.04
N VAL A 3 -31.01 -11.64 27.93
CA VAL A 3 -29.76 -11.87 27.21
C VAL A 3 -29.57 -10.68 26.27
N THR A 4 -28.67 -9.75 26.60
CA THR A 4 -28.27 -8.73 25.63
C THR A 4 -27.21 -9.32 24.70
N LEU A 5 -27.67 -9.93 23.61
CA LEU A 5 -26.87 -10.30 22.45
C LEU A 5 -26.21 -9.04 21.87
N LYS A 6 -24.98 -8.73 22.29
CA LYS A 6 -24.10 -7.85 21.52
C LYS A 6 -23.78 -8.57 20.22
N HIS A 7 -24.56 -8.32 19.18
CA HIS A 7 -24.16 -8.62 17.81
C HIS A 7 -22.92 -7.75 17.53
N LYS A 8 -21.72 -8.30 17.80
CA LYS A 8 -20.51 -7.82 17.16
C LYS A 8 -20.79 -7.97 15.67
N HIS A 9 -21.03 -6.86 14.98
CA HIS A 9 -21.09 -6.86 13.53
C HIS A 9 -19.68 -7.26 13.09
N ASN A 10 -19.45 -8.56 12.90
CA ASN A 10 -18.23 -9.02 12.28
C ASN A 10 -18.31 -8.47 10.86
N PRO A 11 -17.47 -7.50 10.47
CA PRO A 11 -17.59 -6.93 9.14
C PRO A 11 -17.46 -8.08 8.14
N LYS A 12 -18.41 -8.18 7.21
CA LYS A 12 -18.37 -9.19 6.16
C LYS A 12 -17.03 -9.03 5.43
N TYR A 13 -16.29 -10.13 5.23
CA TYR A 13 -14.95 -10.07 4.65
C TYR A 13 -14.94 -9.24 3.36
N ARG A 14 -13.98 -8.33 3.26
CA ARG A 14 -13.68 -7.54 2.06
C ARG A 14 -12.18 -7.59 1.81
N GLY A 15 -11.79 -8.17 0.69
CA GLY A 15 -10.41 -8.18 0.20
C GLY A 15 -10.27 -7.36 -1.08
N ARG A 16 -9.05 -7.22 -1.57
CA ARG A 16 -8.77 -6.57 -2.87
C ARG A 16 -7.64 -7.21 -3.65
N ILE A 17 -7.71 -7.07 -4.97
CA ILE A 17 -6.60 -7.18 -5.91
C ILE A 17 -6.25 -5.76 -6.38
N ALA A 18 -4.99 -5.37 -6.23
CA ALA A 18 -4.54 -4.00 -6.46
C ALA A 18 -3.29 -3.94 -7.36
N PRO A 19 -3.42 -4.21 -8.67
CA PRO A 19 -2.29 -4.11 -9.58
C PRO A 19 -1.96 -2.64 -9.89
N THR A 20 -0.67 -2.32 -9.86
CA THR A 20 -0.14 -1.11 -10.51
C THR A 20 0.00 -1.37 -12.02
N PRO A 21 -0.63 -0.62 -12.93
CA PRO A 21 -0.61 -0.89 -14.37
C PRO A 21 0.66 -0.33 -15.05
N SER A 22 1.84 -0.63 -14.48
CA SER A 22 3.16 -0.22 -15.01
C SER A 22 3.86 -1.28 -15.88
N GLY A 23 3.07 -2.23 -16.39
CA GLY A 23 3.53 -3.38 -17.16
C GLY A 23 2.59 -4.57 -16.93
N TYR A 24 2.70 -5.59 -17.77
CA TYR A 24 1.85 -6.78 -17.69
C TYR A 24 2.03 -7.57 -16.38
N LEU A 25 1.00 -8.33 -15.99
CA LEU A 25 1.05 -9.19 -14.81
C LEU A 25 2.01 -10.37 -15.03
N HIS A 26 2.98 -10.61 -14.14
CA HIS A 26 3.72 -11.88 -14.16
C HIS A 26 3.05 -12.92 -13.23
N VAL A 27 3.53 -14.16 -13.28
CA VAL A 27 2.95 -15.28 -12.50
C VAL A 27 2.98 -15.04 -10.98
N GLY A 28 3.92 -14.25 -10.47
CA GLY A 28 3.97 -13.84 -9.07
C GLY A 28 2.79 -12.97 -8.64
N HIS A 29 2.38 -12.01 -9.48
CA HIS A 29 1.15 -11.25 -9.25
C HIS A 29 -0.07 -12.17 -9.24
N VAL A 30 -0.18 -13.05 -10.24
CA VAL A 30 -1.32 -13.97 -10.36
C VAL A 30 -1.45 -14.88 -9.15
N ARG A 31 -0.35 -15.45 -8.64
CA ARG A 31 -0.40 -16.28 -7.42
C ARG A 31 -0.90 -15.48 -6.21
N THR A 32 -0.39 -14.28 -6.01
CA THR A 32 -0.83 -13.39 -4.91
C THR A 32 -2.31 -13.04 -5.06
N PHE A 33 -2.76 -12.68 -6.26
CA PHE A 33 -4.16 -12.34 -6.53
C PHE A 33 -5.09 -13.54 -6.42
N ARG A 34 -4.65 -14.74 -6.79
CA ARG A 34 -5.39 -15.98 -6.55
C ARG A 34 -5.57 -16.26 -5.06
N VAL A 35 -4.55 -16.00 -4.23
CA VAL A 35 -4.70 -16.11 -2.77
C VAL A 35 -5.71 -15.09 -2.25
N ALA A 36 -5.62 -13.82 -2.69
CA ALA A 36 -6.58 -12.79 -2.29
C ALA A 36 -8.02 -13.16 -2.66
N TRP A 37 -8.20 -13.68 -3.88
CA TRP A 37 -9.47 -14.18 -4.39
C TRP A 37 -9.98 -15.36 -3.56
N GLN A 38 -9.17 -16.39 -3.34
CA GLN A 38 -9.57 -17.59 -2.60
C GLN A 38 -10.02 -17.23 -1.19
N ARG A 39 -9.27 -16.37 -0.49
CA ARG A 39 -9.61 -15.92 0.87
C ARG A 39 -10.95 -15.18 0.91
N ALA A 40 -11.24 -14.35 -0.11
CA ALA A 40 -12.54 -13.71 -0.24
C ALA A 40 -13.67 -14.71 -0.48
N ARG A 41 -13.45 -15.71 -1.35
CA ARG A 41 -14.46 -16.73 -1.66
C ARG A 41 -14.72 -17.68 -0.49
N ASP A 42 -13.67 -18.16 0.18
CA ASP A 42 -13.78 -19.02 1.37
C ASP A 42 -14.53 -18.34 2.51
N ALA A 43 -14.34 -17.03 2.67
CA ALA A 43 -15.05 -16.24 3.67
C ALA A 43 -16.48 -15.83 3.26
N GLY A 44 -16.93 -16.17 2.04
CA GLY A 44 -18.20 -15.69 1.49
C GLY A 44 -18.27 -14.16 1.39
N GLY A 45 -17.12 -13.52 1.25
CA GLY A 45 -16.91 -12.07 1.27
C GLY A 45 -17.01 -11.42 -0.11
N ARG A 46 -16.52 -10.17 -0.19
CA ARG A 46 -16.37 -9.41 -1.43
C ARG A 46 -14.90 -9.27 -1.80
N LEU A 47 -14.61 -9.24 -3.10
CA LEU A 47 -13.30 -8.90 -3.64
C LEU A 47 -13.40 -7.64 -4.50
N VAL A 48 -12.54 -6.68 -4.24
CA VAL A 48 -12.44 -5.42 -5.00
C VAL A 48 -11.26 -5.48 -5.98
N PHE A 49 -11.44 -5.05 -7.22
CA PHE A 49 -10.34 -4.68 -8.12
C PHE A 49 -10.08 -3.19 -7.99
N ARG A 50 -8.88 -2.81 -7.53
CA ARG A 50 -8.42 -1.41 -7.49
C ARG A 50 -7.26 -1.21 -8.45
N ASN A 51 -7.37 -0.24 -9.34
CA ASN A 51 -6.31 0.10 -10.27
C ASN A 51 -5.37 1.13 -9.63
N ASP A 52 -4.17 0.70 -9.22
CA ASP A 52 -3.20 1.53 -8.50
C ASP A 52 -2.35 2.36 -9.48
N ASP A 53 -2.96 3.33 -10.15
CA ASP A 53 -2.43 4.06 -11.31
C ASP A 53 -1.84 5.47 -11.02
N LEU A 54 -1.42 5.72 -9.78
CA LEU A 54 -0.86 7.02 -9.34
C LEU A 54 0.54 7.37 -9.87
N ASP A 55 1.17 6.46 -10.61
CA ASP A 55 2.47 6.69 -11.24
C ASP A 55 2.25 6.97 -12.72
N THR A 56 1.93 8.23 -13.05
CA THR A 56 1.59 8.65 -14.42
C THR A 56 2.69 8.38 -15.43
N ASP A 57 3.95 8.34 -15.00
CA ASP A 57 5.10 8.13 -15.88
C ASP A 57 5.17 6.67 -16.35
N ARG A 58 4.84 5.73 -15.46
CA ARG A 58 4.94 4.29 -15.71
C ARG A 58 3.60 3.64 -16.06
N CYS A 59 2.49 4.17 -15.59
CA CYS A 59 1.17 3.58 -15.77
C CYS A 59 0.64 3.79 -17.18
N ARG A 60 0.06 2.76 -17.79
CA ARG A 60 -0.58 2.83 -19.11
C ARG A 60 -1.95 2.15 -19.07
N PRO A 61 -3.00 2.73 -19.69
CA PRO A 61 -4.33 2.11 -19.76
C PRO A 61 -4.33 0.72 -20.38
N GLU A 62 -3.40 0.44 -21.31
CA GLU A 62 -3.23 -0.88 -21.92
C GLU A 62 -2.90 -1.98 -20.90
N PHE A 63 -2.07 -1.66 -19.89
CA PHE A 63 -1.70 -2.62 -18.85
C PHE A 63 -2.82 -2.83 -17.85
N ALA A 64 -3.62 -1.81 -17.56
CA ALA A 64 -4.82 -1.94 -16.73
C ALA A 64 -5.85 -2.86 -17.41
N ARG A 65 -6.12 -2.65 -18.71
CA ARG A 65 -7.01 -3.51 -19.49
C ARG A 65 -6.49 -4.95 -19.57
N ALA A 66 -5.20 -5.12 -19.85
CA ALA A 66 -4.59 -6.45 -19.92
C ALA A 66 -4.63 -7.18 -18.57
N ALA A 67 -4.47 -6.48 -17.44
CA ALA A 67 -4.61 -7.08 -16.12
C ALA A 67 -6.04 -7.60 -15.88
N ILE A 68 -7.06 -6.84 -16.30
CA ILE A 68 -8.46 -7.25 -16.21
C ILE A 68 -8.73 -8.49 -17.08
N GLU A 69 -8.27 -8.48 -18.33
CA GLU A 69 -8.40 -9.60 -19.27
C GLU A 69 -7.71 -10.86 -18.73
N ASP A 70 -6.45 -10.74 -18.32
CA ASP A 70 -5.63 -11.85 -17.81
C ASP A 70 -6.31 -12.49 -16.59
N LEU A 71 -6.76 -11.70 -15.60
CA LEU A 71 -7.38 -12.25 -14.38
C LEU A 71 -8.75 -12.89 -14.64
N ARG A 72 -9.59 -12.31 -15.50
CA ARG A 72 -10.87 -12.93 -15.90
C ARG A 72 -10.66 -14.24 -16.65
N SER A 73 -9.69 -14.32 -17.55
CA SER A 73 -9.38 -15.56 -18.29
C SER A 73 -8.92 -16.70 -17.37
N LEU A 74 -8.35 -16.35 -16.21
CA LEU A 74 -7.96 -17.30 -15.17
C LEU A 74 -9.08 -17.64 -14.18
N GLY A 75 -10.29 -17.12 -14.40
CA GLY A 75 -11.44 -17.33 -13.51
C GLY A 75 -11.37 -16.55 -12.19
N LEU A 76 -10.48 -15.55 -12.09
CA LEU A 76 -10.36 -14.70 -10.90
C LEU A 76 -11.26 -13.47 -11.06
N ASP A 77 -12.55 -13.65 -10.77
CA ASP A 77 -13.56 -12.59 -10.79
C ASP A 77 -13.51 -11.68 -9.55
N TRP A 78 -14.11 -10.49 -9.64
CA TRP A 78 -14.26 -9.55 -8.53
C TRP A 78 -15.68 -9.00 -8.49
N ASP A 79 -16.07 -8.50 -7.32
CA ASP A 79 -17.43 -8.01 -7.05
C ASP A 79 -17.57 -6.51 -7.34
N GLU A 80 -16.48 -5.76 -7.23
CA GLU A 80 -16.42 -4.30 -7.39
C GLU A 80 -15.13 -3.93 -8.11
N GLY A 81 -15.16 -2.95 -9.03
CA GLY A 81 -13.97 -2.58 -9.78
C GLY A 81 -14.21 -1.49 -10.82
N PRO A 82 -13.16 -1.01 -11.51
CA PRO A 82 -13.27 0.10 -12.47
C PRO A 82 -14.15 -0.24 -13.68
N ASP A 83 -14.30 -1.52 -13.99
CA ASP A 83 -15.10 -2.07 -15.08
C ASP A 83 -16.54 -2.44 -14.68
N LEU A 84 -16.81 -2.63 -13.38
CA LEU A 84 -18.11 -3.05 -12.84
C LEU A 84 -18.83 -1.95 -12.03
N GLY A 85 -18.09 -0.94 -11.58
CA GLY A 85 -18.56 -0.02 -10.56
C GLY A 85 -18.69 -0.68 -9.19
N GLY A 86 -19.52 -0.10 -8.32
CA GLY A 86 -19.77 -0.56 -6.96
C GLY A 86 -19.84 0.58 -5.97
N THR A 87 -20.10 0.26 -4.70
CA THR A 87 -20.44 1.24 -3.66
C THR A 87 -19.31 2.22 -3.31
N PHE A 88 -18.05 1.82 -3.44
CA PHE A 88 -16.90 2.59 -2.96
C PHE A 88 -16.04 3.19 -4.09
N GLY A 89 -16.61 3.29 -5.29
CA GLY A 89 -15.95 3.90 -6.43
C GLY A 89 -15.59 5.37 -6.18
N PRO A 90 -14.74 5.97 -7.04
CA PRO A 90 -14.08 5.35 -8.19
C PRO A 90 -13.01 4.34 -7.77
N TYR A 91 -12.68 3.38 -8.64
CA TYR A 91 -11.70 2.31 -8.36
C TYR A 91 -10.34 2.50 -9.04
N ASN A 92 -10.15 3.62 -9.74
CA ASN A 92 -8.83 4.08 -10.18
C ASN A 92 -8.29 5.07 -9.14
N GLN A 93 -7.07 4.88 -8.66
CA GLN A 93 -6.49 5.79 -7.67
C GLN A 93 -6.28 7.19 -8.24
N SER A 94 -6.01 7.32 -9.53
CA SER A 94 -5.88 8.61 -10.24
C SER A 94 -7.14 9.48 -10.13
N GLU A 95 -8.32 8.89 -9.91
CA GLU A 95 -9.61 9.57 -9.78
C GLU A 95 -9.97 9.90 -8.32
N ARG A 96 -9.07 9.63 -7.36
CA ARG A 96 -9.35 9.67 -5.92
C ARG A 96 -8.58 10.75 -5.16
N HIS A 97 -8.04 11.73 -5.90
CA HIS A 97 -7.13 12.74 -5.37
C HIS A 97 -7.65 13.47 -4.12
N GLU A 98 -8.94 13.86 -4.12
CA GLU A 98 -9.55 14.59 -3.01
C GLU A 98 -9.51 13.82 -1.70
N HIS A 99 -9.66 12.49 -1.73
CA HIS A 99 -9.56 11.65 -0.53
C HIS A 99 -8.16 11.68 0.07
N TYR A 100 -7.14 11.67 -0.79
CA TYR A 100 -5.75 11.71 -0.35
C TYR A 100 -5.37 13.09 0.17
N LEU A 101 -5.87 14.15 -0.46
CA LEU A 101 -5.66 15.52 0.00
C LEU A 101 -6.30 15.75 1.38
N ALA A 102 -7.54 15.30 1.59
CA ALA A 102 -8.20 15.39 2.88
C ALA A 102 -7.42 14.66 3.99
N ALA A 103 -6.89 13.46 3.68
CA ALA A 103 -6.03 12.73 4.61
C ALA A 103 -4.71 13.45 4.90
N TRP A 104 -4.09 14.03 3.87
CA TRP A 104 -2.89 14.84 4.03
C TRP A 104 -3.15 16.05 4.93
N GLN A 105 -4.29 16.75 4.77
CA GLN A 105 -4.68 17.88 5.62
C GLN A 105 -4.85 17.43 7.08
N LYS A 106 -5.55 16.31 7.33
CA LYS A 106 -5.69 15.73 8.68
C LYS A 106 -4.33 15.40 9.31
N LEU A 107 -3.43 14.76 8.56
CA LEU A 107 -2.09 14.41 9.04
C LEU A 107 -1.24 15.65 9.31
N ARG A 108 -1.37 16.71 8.50
CA ARG A 108 -0.70 18.00 8.73
C ARG A 108 -1.20 18.66 10.00
N ASP A 109 -2.51 18.76 10.18
CA ASP A 109 -3.13 19.46 11.31
C ASP A 109 -2.84 18.75 12.64
N THR A 110 -2.59 17.45 12.59
CA THR A 110 -2.19 16.63 13.74
C THR A 110 -0.67 16.53 13.93
N GLY A 111 0.14 17.23 13.12
CA GLY A 111 1.60 17.26 13.24
C GLY A 111 2.32 15.98 12.83
N ASN A 112 1.63 15.04 12.19
CA ASN A 112 2.16 13.73 11.78
C ASN A 112 2.99 13.79 10.50
N ILE A 113 2.94 14.89 9.75
CA ILE A 113 3.73 15.07 8.51
C ILE A 113 4.39 16.44 8.46
N TYR A 114 5.44 16.56 7.66
CA TYR A 114 6.15 17.82 7.44
C TYR A 114 6.73 17.91 6.00
N PRO A 115 6.90 19.12 5.45
CA PRO A 115 7.52 19.32 4.15
C PRO A 115 9.03 19.11 4.22
N CYS A 116 9.62 18.51 3.19
CA CYS A 116 11.03 18.16 3.12
C CYS A 116 11.59 18.43 1.71
N ASN A 117 12.57 19.35 1.63
CA ASN A 117 13.30 19.65 0.40
C ASN A 117 14.60 18.85 0.24
N CYS A 118 14.94 17.99 1.20
CA CYS A 118 16.18 17.23 1.17
C CYS A 118 16.25 16.30 -0.05
N SER A 119 17.35 16.40 -0.78
CA SER A 119 17.72 15.54 -1.89
C SER A 119 18.11 14.14 -1.42
N ARG A 120 18.07 13.18 -2.34
CA ARG A 120 18.56 11.82 -2.09
C ARG A 120 20.05 11.79 -1.73
N SER A 121 20.85 12.68 -2.32
CA SER A 121 22.29 12.80 -2.02
C SER A 121 22.55 13.29 -0.59
N GLU A 122 21.78 14.27 -0.12
CA GLU A 122 21.90 14.76 1.26
C GLU A 122 21.56 13.67 2.28
N ILE A 123 20.48 12.90 2.04
CA ILE A 123 20.11 11.77 2.90
C ILE A 123 21.22 10.72 2.91
N LYS A 124 21.75 10.37 1.73
CA LYS A 124 22.84 9.39 1.59
C LYS A 124 24.13 9.82 2.29
N ALA A 125 24.41 11.11 2.41
CA ALA A 125 25.62 11.63 3.04
C ALA A 125 25.74 11.27 4.53
N PHE A 126 24.61 11.00 5.21
CA PHE A 126 24.62 10.52 6.59
C PHE A 126 25.02 9.05 6.72
N ASN A 127 25.00 8.30 5.61
CA ASN A 127 25.40 6.89 5.53
C ASN A 127 24.72 5.98 6.57
N GLN A 128 23.49 6.31 6.96
CA GLN A 128 22.66 5.48 7.82
C GLN A 128 21.78 4.61 6.94
N LYS A 129 22.00 3.29 6.99
CA LYS A 129 21.23 2.31 6.22
C LYS A 129 20.26 1.56 7.11
N SER A 130 19.16 1.10 6.52
CA SER A 130 18.29 0.13 7.18
C SER A 130 19.05 -1.17 7.45
N ILE A 131 18.57 -1.97 8.39
CA ILE A 131 19.21 -3.24 8.79
C ILE A 131 19.37 -4.22 7.62
N ASP A 132 18.42 -4.23 6.69
CA ASP A 132 18.48 -5.04 5.46
C ASP A 132 19.33 -4.39 4.35
N GLY A 133 19.81 -3.16 4.55
CA GLY A 133 20.65 -2.44 3.60
C GLY A 133 19.93 -1.91 2.36
N GLU A 134 18.62 -2.11 2.25
CA GLU A 134 17.81 -1.78 1.08
C GLU A 134 17.56 -0.28 0.91
N GLU A 135 17.58 0.49 2.00
CA GLU A 135 17.38 1.94 1.96
C GLU A 135 18.30 2.72 2.89
N PHE A 136 18.49 4.01 2.57
CA PHE A 136 19.09 4.97 3.49
C PHE A 136 18.00 5.57 4.37
N LEU A 137 18.22 5.54 5.67
CA LEU A 137 17.33 6.12 6.67
C LEU A 137 17.40 7.65 6.58
N PHE A 138 16.24 8.29 6.62
CA PHE A 138 16.09 9.73 6.77
C PHE A 138 16.58 10.15 8.16
N PRO A 139 17.65 10.97 8.25
CA PRO A 139 18.20 11.42 9.51
C PRO A 139 17.25 12.39 10.22
N PRO A 140 16.94 12.20 11.52
CA PRO A 140 16.12 13.14 12.28
C PRO A 140 16.68 14.57 12.30
N GLN A 141 17.98 14.75 12.12
CA GLN A 141 18.66 16.05 12.01
C GLN A 141 18.24 16.85 10.78
N LEU A 142 17.71 16.17 9.75
CA LEU A 142 17.17 16.81 8.55
C LEU A 142 15.68 17.18 8.70
N ARG A 143 15.06 16.94 9.87
CA ARG A 143 13.72 17.45 10.14
C ARG A 143 13.77 18.99 10.25
N PRO A 144 12.82 19.69 9.64
CA PRO A 144 12.71 21.14 9.82
C PRO A 144 12.37 21.48 11.28
N ASN A 145 12.82 22.65 11.72
CA ASN A 145 12.49 23.16 13.05
C ASN A 145 10.99 23.50 13.14
N GLU A 146 10.29 22.93 14.12
CA GLU A 146 8.84 23.05 14.26
C GLU A 146 8.39 24.48 14.56
N THR A 147 9.19 25.26 15.29
CA THR A 147 8.85 26.64 15.65
C THR A 147 8.88 27.60 14.46
N GLU A 148 9.50 27.21 13.35
CA GLU A 148 9.71 28.05 12.16
C GLU A 148 8.86 27.60 10.96
N LEU A 149 8.18 26.46 11.08
CA LEU A 149 7.36 25.90 10.02
C LEU A 149 5.98 26.56 9.98
N ARG A 150 5.78 27.47 9.04
CA ARG A 150 4.43 27.81 8.59
C ARG A 150 3.90 26.66 7.73
N MET A 151 2.97 25.89 8.26
CA MET A 151 2.35 24.78 7.52
C MET A 151 1.43 25.34 6.42
N PRO A 152 1.67 25.01 5.13
CA PRO A 152 0.80 25.47 4.05
C PRO A 152 -0.56 24.77 4.07
N GLU A 153 -1.56 25.44 3.48
CA GLU A 153 -2.91 24.90 3.31
C GLU A 153 -2.98 23.72 2.32
N GLU A 154 -2.00 23.64 1.41
CA GLU A 154 -1.90 22.65 0.34
C GLU A 154 -0.49 22.03 0.27
N PRO A 155 -0.33 20.80 -0.25
CA PRO A 155 0.96 20.11 -0.30
C PRO A 155 2.00 20.81 -1.18
N GLY A 156 1.55 21.50 -2.24
CA GLY A 156 2.42 22.12 -3.24
C GLY A 156 3.35 21.14 -3.97
N TYR A 157 4.46 21.67 -4.50
CA TYR A 157 5.46 20.89 -5.25
C TYR A 157 6.68 20.50 -4.40
N VAL A 158 6.44 20.14 -3.14
CA VAL A 158 7.47 19.66 -2.20
C VAL A 158 7.13 18.24 -1.73
N ASN A 159 8.14 17.47 -1.36
CA ASN A 159 7.90 16.17 -0.74
C ASN A 159 7.41 16.37 0.69
N TRP A 160 6.45 15.57 1.12
CA TRP A 160 6.04 15.49 2.51
C TRP A 160 6.44 14.13 3.08
N ARG A 161 6.93 14.15 4.31
CA ARG A 161 7.32 12.93 5.02
C ARG A 161 6.43 12.70 6.23
N PHE A 162 6.18 11.43 6.52
CA PHE A 162 5.64 11.00 7.79
C PHE A 162 6.69 11.18 8.89
N ARG A 163 6.32 11.84 9.97
CA ARG A 163 7.13 12.00 11.17
C ARG A 163 7.04 10.72 12.00
N THR A 164 8.01 9.85 11.84
CA THR A 164 8.03 8.60 12.60
C THR A 164 8.47 8.83 14.05
N PRO A 165 7.88 8.14 15.02
CA PRO A 165 8.33 8.14 16.41
C PRO A 165 9.62 7.30 16.52
N VAL A 166 10.76 7.98 16.65
CA VAL A 166 12.09 7.33 16.67
C VAL A 166 12.17 6.33 17.83
N SER A 167 12.79 5.17 17.58
CA SER A 167 12.97 4.07 18.54
C SER A 167 11.69 3.35 18.96
N GLN A 168 10.54 3.67 18.36
CA GLN A 168 9.32 2.90 18.58
C GLN A 168 9.39 1.54 17.86
N GLU A 169 8.93 0.50 18.53
CA GLU A 169 8.62 -0.78 17.91
C GLU A 169 7.20 -0.79 17.34
N ILE A 170 7.09 -1.24 16.09
CA ILE A 170 5.84 -1.39 15.35
C ILE A 170 5.61 -2.88 15.16
N SER A 171 4.60 -3.40 15.85
CA SER A 171 4.15 -4.78 15.69
C SER A 171 2.80 -4.85 14.98
N PHE A 172 2.62 -5.86 14.14
CA PHE A 172 1.32 -6.27 13.62
C PHE A 172 1.27 -7.79 13.48
N ASN A 173 0.06 -8.36 13.47
CA ASN A 173 -0.12 -9.78 13.23
C ASN A 173 -0.37 -10.02 11.74
N ASP A 174 0.47 -10.85 11.13
CA ASP A 174 0.25 -11.37 9.79
C ASP A 174 -0.39 -12.76 9.88
N ARG A 175 -1.44 -12.99 9.10
CA ARG A 175 -2.19 -14.25 9.08
C ARG A 175 -1.41 -15.42 8.47
N ASN A 176 -0.35 -15.14 7.70
CA ASN A 176 0.55 -16.14 7.15
C ASN A 176 1.85 -16.27 7.97
N LEU A 177 2.46 -15.13 8.33
CA LEU A 177 3.79 -15.09 8.94
C LEU A 177 3.78 -15.00 10.48
N GLY A 178 2.61 -14.86 11.09
CA GLY A 178 2.48 -14.62 12.53
C GLY A 178 2.86 -13.19 12.92
N ARG A 179 3.23 -12.99 14.19
CA ARG A 179 3.56 -11.65 14.71
C ARG A 179 4.85 -11.11 14.09
N GLN A 180 4.73 -9.94 13.48
CA GLN A 180 5.84 -9.18 12.89
C GLN A 180 6.23 -8.03 13.81
N ASN A 181 7.52 -7.67 13.81
CA ASN A 181 8.04 -6.55 14.58
C ASN A 181 9.09 -5.78 13.77
N PHE A 182 9.00 -4.45 13.80
CA PHE A 182 9.92 -3.54 13.13
C PHE A 182 10.28 -2.39 14.07
N LYS A 183 11.51 -1.89 14.01
CA LYS A 183 12.01 -0.80 14.83
C LYS A 183 12.29 0.44 13.99
N VAL A 184 11.63 1.53 14.36
CA VAL A 184 11.84 2.85 13.73
C VAL A 184 13.25 3.35 14.06
N GLY A 185 14.00 3.73 13.02
CA GLY A 185 15.41 4.11 13.12
C GLY A 185 16.39 2.97 12.84
N GLU A 186 15.91 1.74 12.65
CA GLU A 186 16.73 0.59 12.23
C GLU A 186 16.17 -0.05 10.96
N ASP A 187 14.87 -0.38 10.90
CA ASP A 187 14.25 -1.01 9.73
C ASP A 187 13.84 0.00 8.65
N PHE A 188 13.33 1.14 9.12
CA PHE A 188 12.91 2.29 8.32
C PHE A 188 12.86 3.56 9.19
N SER A 189 12.68 4.70 8.56
CA SER A 189 12.57 6.02 9.20
C SER A 189 11.48 6.86 8.51
N ASP A 190 11.53 8.19 8.65
CA ASP A 190 10.61 9.12 7.99
C ASP A 190 10.49 8.88 6.48
N PHE A 191 9.33 8.36 6.07
CA PHE A 191 9.03 7.95 4.71
C PHE A 191 8.10 8.94 4.01
N LEU A 192 8.05 8.90 2.68
CA LEU A 192 7.21 9.83 1.92
C LEU A 192 5.72 9.55 2.12
N ILE A 193 4.93 10.62 2.29
CA ILE A 193 3.45 10.62 2.31
C ILE A 193 2.89 11.35 1.10
N TRP A 194 3.57 12.42 0.68
CA TRP A 194 3.25 13.17 -0.53
C TRP A 194 4.51 13.43 -1.33
N ARG A 195 4.41 13.37 -2.66
CA ARG A 195 5.54 13.54 -3.57
C ARG A 195 5.51 14.94 -4.19
N LYS A 196 6.70 15.48 -4.49
CA LYS A 196 6.87 16.78 -5.14
C LYS A 196 6.16 16.93 -6.49
N ASN A 197 5.76 15.83 -7.12
CA ASN A 197 5.00 15.83 -8.37
C ASN A 197 3.48 16.01 -8.15
N GLY A 198 3.05 16.28 -6.91
CA GLY A 198 1.65 16.56 -6.60
C GLY A 198 0.79 15.33 -6.29
N TYR A 199 1.38 14.13 -6.18
CA TYR A 199 0.62 12.90 -5.90
C TYR A 199 0.98 12.30 -4.53
N PRO A 200 0.05 11.59 -3.88
CA PRO A 200 0.36 10.85 -2.66
C PRO A 200 1.40 9.75 -2.93
N SER A 201 2.05 9.30 -1.86
CA SER A 201 2.87 8.11 -1.88
C SER A 201 2.01 6.84 -1.90
N TYR A 202 2.63 5.70 -2.22
CA TYR A 202 1.99 4.39 -2.09
C TYR A 202 1.43 4.16 -0.69
N GLU A 203 2.15 4.58 0.35
CA GLU A 203 1.76 4.34 1.74
C GLU A 203 0.48 5.09 2.10
N LEU A 204 0.37 6.37 1.72
CA LEU A 204 -0.85 7.16 1.97
C LEU A 204 -2.02 6.64 1.12
N ALA A 205 -1.82 6.50 -0.19
CA ALA A 205 -2.91 6.13 -1.09
C ALA A 205 -3.50 4.76 -0.74
N THR A 206 -2.64 3.77 -0.44
CA THR A 206 -3.09 2.45 0.00
C THR A 206 -3.96 2.58 1.24
N VAL A 207 -3.45 3.19 2.32
CA VAL A 207 -4.17 3.27 3.60
C VAL A 207 -5.53 3.93 3.43
N ILE A 208 -5.61 5.04 2.69
CA ILE A 208 -6.88 5.74 2.49
C ILE A 208 -7.87 4.90 1.69
N ASP A 209 -7.41 4.15 0.70
CA ASP A 209 -8.30 3.28 -0.07
C ASP A 209 -8.71 2.03 0.70
N GLU A 210 -7.83 1.46 1.52
CA GLU A 210 -8.21 0.35 2.41
C GLU A 210 -9.31 0.80 3.40
N ILE A 211 -9.21 2.02 3.95
CA ILE A 211 -10.24 2.61 4.83
C ILE A 211 -11.53 2.84 4.04
N ASN A 212 -11.45 3.60 2.94
CA ASN A 212 -12.64 4.04 2.20
C ASN A 212 -13.37 2.88 1.53
N MET A 213 -12.67 1.83 1.11
CA MET A 213 -13.27 0.62 0.52
C MET A 213 -13.62 -0.45 1.57
N SER A 214 -13.45 -0.13 2.87
CA SER A 214 -13.75 -1.00 4.01
C SER A 214 -13.07 -2.37 3.90
N ILE A 215 -11.80 -2.40 3.47
CA ILE A 215 -11.03 -3.65 3.36
C ILE A 215 -10.78 -4.22 4.75
N THR A 216 -11.02 -5.51 4.91
CA THR A 216 -10.85 -6.23 6.20
C THR A 216 -9.56 -7.04 6.23
N GLU A 217 -9.03 -7.43 5.07
CA GLU A 217 -7.74 -8.12 4.96
C GLU A 217 -6.96 -7.71 3.71
N ILE A 218 -5.70 -7.36 3.91
CA ILE A 218 -4.74 -6.93 2.90
C ILE A 218 -3.85 -8.12 2.55
N VAL A 219 -4.14 -8.74 1.40
CA VAL A 219 -3.35 -9.85 0.85
C VAL A 219 -2.36 -9.33 -0.20
N ARG A 220 -1.05 -9.45 0.03
CA ARG A 220 -0.03 -8.93 -0.90
C ARG A 220 1.30 -9.69 -0.82
N GLY A 221 2.24 -9.38 -1.71
CA GLY A 221 3.57 -9.99 -1.70
C GLY A 221 4.42 -9.57 -0.49
N LEU A 222 5.27 -10.47 -0.02
CA LEU A 222 6.19 -10.29 1.11
C LEU A 222 7.15 -9.11 0.93
N ASP A 223 7.43 -8.70 -0.31
CA ASP A 223 8.22 -7.51 -0.61
C ASP A 223 7.59 -6.20 -0.07
N LEU A 224 6.30 -6.23 0.25
CA LEU A 224 5.57 -5.10 0.84
C LEU A 224 5.41 -5.21 2.36
N LEU A 225 6.12 -6.16 3.01
CA LEU A 225 6.02 -6.37 4.46
C LEU A 225 6.47 -5.12 5.24
N LYS A 226 7.60 -4.50 4.84
CA LYS A 226 8.07 -3.23 5.43
C LYS A 226 7.07 -2.09 5.22
N SER A 227 6.38 -2.05 4.07
CA SER A 227 5.29 -1.10 3.85
C SER A 227 4.13 -1.31 4.82
N SER A 228 3.81 -2.55 5.24
CA SER A 228 2.81 -2.79 6.30
C SER A 228 3.15 -2.10 7.62
N ALA A 229 4.42 -2.12 8.01
CA ALA A 229 4.86 -1.43 9.22
C ALA A 229 4.67 0.09 9.10
N ARG A 230 5.03 0.67 7.95
CA ARG A 230 4.80 2.10 7.66
C ARG A 230 3.32 2.45 7.62
N GLN A 231 2.51 1.62 6.97
CA GLN A 231 1.07 1.83 6.85
C GLN A 231 0.37 1.72 8.21
N THR A 232 0.85 0.83 9.10
CA THR A 232 0.36 0.74 10.49
C THR A 232 0.53 2.08 11.23
N LEU A 233 1.65 2.79 11.02
CA LEU A 233 1.83 4.14 11.58
C LEU A 233 0.82 5.15 11.02
N VAL A 234 0.53 5.09 9.71
CA VAL A 234 -0.45 5.98 9.08
C VAL A 234 -1.87 5.68 9.57
N PHE A 235 -2.27 4.40 9.67
CA PHE A 235 -3.54 3.99 10.28
C PHE A 235 -3.68 4.51 11.70
N SER A 236 -2.63 4.35 12.53
CA SER A 236 -2.59 4.86 13.90
C SER A 236 -2.74 6.38 13.97
N ALA A 237 -2.04 7.13 13.11
CA ALA A 237 -2.14 8.59 13.04
C ALA A 237 -3.52 9.08 12.56
N LEU A 238 -4.26 8.25 11.82
CA LEU A 238 -5.64 8.51 11.41
C LEU A 238 -6.68 8.02 12.43
N GLU A 239 -6.23 7.41 13.54
CA GLU A 239 -7.04 6.80 14.59
C GLU A 239 -7.92 5.64 14.09
N VAL A 240 -7.41 4.87 13.13
CA VAL A 240 -8.11 3.73 12.53
C VAL A 240 -7.36 2.44 12.84
N THR A 241 -8.10 1.38 13.18
CA THR A 241 -7.50 0.04 13.32
C THR A 241 -7.17 -0.52 11.94
N PRO A 242 -5.92 -0.97 11.69
CA PRO A 242 -5.55 -1.52 10.40
C PRO A 242 -6.35 -2.79 10.09
N PRO A 243 -6.63 -3.09 8.80
CA PRO A 243 -7.10 -4.40 8.38
C PRO A 243 -6.10 -5.49 8.76
N GLU A 244 -6.53 -6.74 8.71
CA GLU A 244 -5.61 -7.87 8.87
C GLU A 244 -4.63 -7.93 7.69
N PHE A 245 -3.42 -8.44 7.90
CA PHE A 245 -2.42 -8.60 6.85
C PHE A 245 -2.22 -10.08 6.52
N TYR A 246 -1.97 -10.38 5.25
CA TYR A 246 -1.53 -11.70 4.79
C TYR A 246 -0.46 -11.52 3.70
N HIS A 247 0.79 -11.83 4.02
CA HIS A 247 1.91 -11.70 3.06
C HIS A 247 2.24 -13.04 2.38
N CYS A 248 2.12 -13.07 1.06
CA CYS A 248 2.48 -14.19 0.21
C CYS A 248 3.99 -14.21 -0.07
N GLU A 249 4.61 -15.39 -0.05
CA GLU A 249 6.02 -15.57 -0.39
C GLU A 249 6.36 -15.06 -1.80
N ILE A 250 7.58 -14.55 -1.97
CA ILE A 250 8.08 -14.07 -3.26
C ILE A 250 8.41 -15.29 -4.14
N MET A 251 7.90 -15.31 -5.36
CA MET A 251 8.31 -16.32 -6.33
C MET A 251 9.68 -15.97 -6.91
N MET A 252 10.57 -16.94 -6.86
CA MET A 252 11.87 -16.90 -7.52
C MET A 252 11.83 -17.69 -8.84
N ASP A 253 12.64 -17.27 -9.81
CA ASP A 253 12.93 -18.07 -11.01
C ASP A 253 13.85 -19.26 -10.69
N GLU A 254 14.15 -20.07 -11.69
CA GLU A 254 15.07 -21.23 -11.57
C GLU A 254 16.49 -20.85 -11.11
N ASN A 255 16.85 -19.56 -11.22
CA ASN A 255 18.14 -19.00 -10.80
C ASN A 255 18.06 -18.29 -9.44
N GLY A 256 16.94 -18.38 -8.71
CA GLY A 256 16.74 -17.72 -7.42
C GLY A 256 16.46 -16.21 -7.50
N ARG A 257 16.21 -15.65 -8.69
CA ARG A 257 15.89 -14.23 -8.87
C ARG A 257 14.41 -13.97 -8.71
N LYS A 258 14.04 -12.87 -8.04
CA LYS A 258 12.65 -12.44 -7.94
C LYS A 258 12.08 -12.20 -9.33
N LEU A 259 10.95 -12.85 -9.63
CA LEU A 259 10.24 -12.62 -10.88
C LEU A 259 9.71 -11.18 -10.93
N SER A 260 9.99 -10.50 -12.03
CA SER A 260 9.66 -9.11 -12.28
C SER A 260 8.77 -8.95 -13.51
N LYS A 261 8.25 -7.75 -13.73
CA LYS A 261 7.45 -7.42 -14.92
C LYS A 261 8.24 -7.54 -16.24
N SER A 262 9.57 -7.42 -16.19
CA SER A 262 10.45 -7.53 -17.36
C SER A 262 10.73 -8.97 -17.79
N ASP A 263 10.43 -9.97 -16.95
CA ASP A 263 10.78 -11.38 -17.22
C ASP A 263 9.73 -12.10 -18.08
N ARG A 264 8.81 -11.36 -18.71
CA ARG A 264 7.73 -11.93 -19.52
C ARG A 264 8.14 -12.02 -20.99
N THR A 265 8.37 -13.24 -21.47
CA THR A 265 8.22 -13.59 -22.88
C THR A 265 6.75 -13.92 -23.16
N LEU A 266 6.24 -13.52 -24.32
CA LEU A 266 4.92 -13.95 -24.82
C LEU A 266 4.88 -15.49 -24.90
N PRO A 267 3.74 -16.17 -24.63
CA PRO A 267 2.38 -15.64 -24.52
C PRO A 267 1.92 -15.26 -23.09
N ARG A 268 0.81 -14.49 -23.02
CA ARG A 268 0.15 -13.99 -21.80
C ARG A 268 -0.34 -15.19 -20.95
N LEU A 269 0.40 -15.56 -19.90
CA LEU A 269 0.02 -16.56 -18.86
C LEU A 269 -0.59 -17.86 -19.41
N SER A 270 0.22 -18.73 -20.02
CA SER A 270 -0.12 -20.15 -20.06
C SER A 270 0.25 -20.77 -18.70
N LEU A 271 -0.73 -21.10 -17.88
CA LEU A 271 -0.50 -22.06 -16.79
C LEU A 271 -0.26 -23.44 -17.43
N PRO A 272 0.79 -24.19 -17.08
CA PRO A 272 0.81 -25.61 -17.43
C PRO A 272 -0.41 -26.26 -16.78
N VAL A 273 -1.14 -27.03 -17.60
CA VAL A 273 -2.31 -27.83 -17.24
C VAL A 273 -1.95 -28.83 -16.15
#